data_AF-M1DMH5-F1
#
_entry.id   AF-M1DMH5-F1
#
_cell.length_a   1.000
_cell.length_b   1.000
_cell.length_c   1.000
_cell.angle_alpha   90.00
_cell.angle_beta   90.00
_cell.angle_gamma   90.00
#
_symmetry.space_group_name_H-M   'P 1'
#
loop_
_entity.id
_entity.type
_entity.pdbx_description
1 polymer ?
#
loop_
_entity_poly.entity_id
_entity_poly.type
_entity_poly.pdbx_seq_one_letter_code
_entity_poly.pdbx_strand_id
1 'polypeptide(L)'
;MFDQHEEELLKTLPSLEEITIDVVRDLSASQHRYLDIRSGDLYNTSRVIEGKYLDLLAQAELDLNKKQWAVGSILPTKFDHISTRNDICLEWLNKQPPSSVLYISFGTTTSFSDREIKELAMGLELSKQKFIWVLRDVNRGDNFTGEDRRVELPEGFEERLKDVGLVVREWAPQPGILARLIVRESEKCEELVSASTIENVVRKLMASEEGDVIRRRAEEMGEALRRSTEKGGASRIELESFITYITR
;
A
#
# COMPACT_ATOMS: atom_id res chain seq x y z
N MET A 1 11.12 2.47 -32.84
CA MET A 1 11.77 1.17 -33.09
C MET A 1 12.42 0.81 -31.77
N PHE A 2 11.86 -0.15 -31.05
CA PHE A 2 12.29 -0.50 -29.70
C PHE A 2 13.70 -1.10 -29.72
N ASP A 3 14.51 -0.82 -28.71
CA ASP A 3 15.82 -1.46 -28.58
C ASP A 3 15.64 -2.95 -28.19
N GLN A 4 16.64 -3.77 -28.46
CA GLN A 4 16.66 -5.22 -28.18
C GLN A 4 16.30 -5.56 -26.73
N HIS A 5 16.62 -4.66 -25.79
CA HIS A 5 16.28 -4.79 -24.37
C HIS A 5 14.80 -4.50 -24.07
N GLU A 6 14.15 -3.60 -24.82
CA GLU A 6 12.73 -3.25 -24.65
C GLU A 6 11.82 -4.33 -25.25
N GLU A 7 12.20 -4.95 -26.37
CA GLU A 7 11.49 -6.11 -26.92
C GLU A 7 11.51 -7.33 -25.98
N GLU A 8 12.57 -7.46 -25.19
CA GLU A 8 12.69 -8.53 -24.19
C GLU A 8 11.79 -8.28 -22.97
N LEU A 9 11.67 -7.02 -22.52
CA LEU A 9 10.75 -6.61 -21.47
C LEU A 9 9.29 -6.83 -21.86
N LEU A 10 8.90 -6.48 -23.09
CA LEU A 10 7.54 -6.69 -23.60
C LEU A 10 7.12 -8.17 -23.61
N LYS A 11 8.07 -9.10 -23.78
CA LYS A 11 7.82 -10.56 -23.72
C LYS A 11 7.62 -11.08 -22.30
N THR A 12 8.05 -10.33 -21.29
CA THR A 12 7.93 -10.71 -19.86
C THR A 12 6.69 -10.12 -19.18
N LEU A 13 6.00 -9.18 -19.83
CA LEU A 13 4.76 -8.63 -19.30
C LEU A 13 3.63 -9.66 -19.45
N PRO A 14 2.85 -9.94 -18.39
CA PRO A 14 1.72 -10.86 -18.50
C PRO A 14 0.66 -10.28 -19.43
N SER A 15 -0.12 -11.17 -20.05
CA SER A 15 -1.14 -10.74 -21.00
C SER A 15 -2.20 -9.88 -20.30
N LEU A 16 -2.67 -8.81 -20.95
CA LEU A 16 -3.71 -7.94 -20.35
C LEU A 16 -4.98 -8.74 -20.01
N GLU A 17 -5.23 -9.84 -20.71
CA GLU A 17 -6.38 -10.73 -20.48
C GLU A 17 -6.24 -11.58 -19.20
N GLU A 18 -5.02 -11.86 -18.72
CA GLU A 18 -4.79 -12.64 -17.49
C GLU A 18 -4.89 -11.81 -16.21
N ILE A 19 -4.75 -10.49 -16.28
CA ILE A 19 -4.66 -9.60 -15.10
C ILE A 19 -5.88 -8.70 -14.94
N THR A 20 -6.68 -8.52 -16.00
CA THR A 20 -7.71 -7.47 -16.04
C THR A 20 -9.10 -8.05 -15.83
N ILE A 21 -9.71 -7.77 -14.68
CA ILE A 21 -11.12 -8.06 -14.42
C ILE A 21 -11.99 -7.22 -15.37
N ASP A 22 -13.12 -7.77 -15.85
CA ASP A 22 -14.03 -7.12 -16.81
C ASP A 22 -14.32 -5.64 -16.50
N VAL A 23 -14.49 -5.30 -15.21
CA VAL A 23 -14.72 -3.92 -14.74
C VAL A 23 -13.58 -2.97 -15.11
N VAL A 24 -12.31 -3.41 -15.00
CA VAL A 24 -11.13 -2.59 -15.33
C VAL A 24 -11.00 -2.42 -16.84
N ARG A 25 -11.34 -3.45 -17.61
CA ARG A 25 -11.36 -3.39 -19.08
C ARG A 25 -12.46 -2.44 -19.57
N ASP A 26 -13.65 -2.54 -19.00
CA ASP A 26 -14.79 -1.69 -19.36
C ASP A 26 -14.54 -0.23 -18.95
N LEU A 27 -13.92 0.00 -17.78
CA LEU A 27 -13.46 1.33 -17.38
C LEU A 27 -12.44 1.88 -18.38
N SER A 28 -11.42 1.10 -18.74
CA SER A 28 -10.40 1.49 -19.74
C SER A 28 -11.03 1.83 -21.09
N ALA A 29 -11.97 1.00 -21.58
CA ALA A 29 -12.70 1.24 -22.82
C ALA A 29 -13.56 2.51 -22.75
N SER A 30 -14.22 2.75 -21.62
CA SER A 30 -15.01 3.97 -21.39
C SER A 30 -14.15 5.23 -21.37
N GLN A 31 -12.91 5.12 -20.85
CA GLN A 31 -11.95 6.21 -20.78
C GLN A 31 -11.27 6.48 -22.12
N HIS A 32 -11.15 5.48 -23.00
CA HIS A 32 -10.49 5.58 -24.30
C HIS A 32 -11.01 6.75 -25.14
N ARG A 33 -12.32 7.02 -25.09
CA ARG A 33 -12.95 8.14 -25.82
C ARG A 33 -12.52 9.53 -25.32
N TYR A 34 -11.99 9.62 -24.10
CA TYR A 34 -11.51 10.85 -23.49
C TYR A 34 -9.99 10.99 -23.58
N LEU A 35 -9.27 9.94 -24.00
CA LEU A 35 -7.83 9.97 -24.18
C LEU A 35 -7.41 10.99 -25.26
N ASP A 36 -8.22 11.18 -26.29
CA ASP A 36 -7.91 12.13 -27.37
C ASP A 36 -7.99 13.59 -26.94
N ILE A 37 -8.90 13.93 -26.02
CA ILE A 37 -9.18 15.32 -25.61
C ILE A 37 -8.28 15.82 -24.48
N ARG A 38 -7.54 14.93 -23.81
CA ARG A 38 -6.69 15.32 -22.68
C ARG A 38 -5.44 16.06 -23.15
N SER A 39 -4.93 16.97 -22.32
CA SER A 39 -3.71 17.74 -22.60
C SER A 39 -2.44 17.01 -22.14
N GLY A 40 -2.60 16.06 -21.22
CA GLY A 40 -1.53 15.26 -20.66
C GLY A 40 -1.98 14.53 -19.39
N ASP A 41 -1.08 13.75 -18.81
CA ASP A 41 -1.35 12.84 -17.70
C ASP A 41 -0.50 13.19 -16.48
N LEU A 42 -1.15 13.14 -15.31
CA LEU A 42 -0.50 13.34 -14.03
C LEU A 42 -0.49 12.01 -13.26
N TYR A 43 0.71 11.46 -13.06
CA TYR A 43 0.89 10.19 -12.37
C TYR A 43 1.29 10.44 -10.92
N ASN A 44 0.56 9.82 -9.98
CA ASN A 44 0.97 9.75 -8.58
C ASN A 44 2.03 8.66 -8.37
N THR A 45 3.14 8.81 -9.08
CA THR A 45 4.33 7.96 -8.98
C THR A 45 5.58 8.82 -9.11
N SER A 46 6.74 8.24 -8.90
CA SER A 46 8.03 8.90 -9.09
C SER A 46 8.88 8.13 -10.08
N ARG A 47 9.71 8.85 -10.85
CA ARG A 47 10.75 8.24 -11.69
C ARG A 47 11.75 7.40 -10.88
N VAL A 48 11.86 7.64 -9.57
CA VAL A 48 12.64 6.80 -8.65
C VAL A 48 12.09 5.38 -8.55
N ILE A 49 10.77 5.21 -8.67
CA ILE A 49 10.07 3.92 -8.54
C ILE A 49 9.87 3.29 -9.92
N GLU A 50 9.27 4.05 -10.84
CA GLU A 50 8.73 3.51 -12.10
C GLU A 50 9.30 4.20 -13.36
N GLY A 51 10.51 4.78 -13.26
CA GLY A 51 11.12 5.56 -14.34
C GLY A 51 11.12 4.86 -15.71
N LYS A 52 11.51 3.59 -15.75
CA LYS A 52 11.52 2.80 -17.00
C LYS A 52 10.13 2.65 -17.61
N TYR A 53 9.10 2.43 -16.79
CA TYR A 53 7.72 2.31 -17.26
C TYR A 53 7.18 3.65 -17.74
N LEU A 54 7.53 4.75 -17.06
CA LEU A 54 7.19 6.10 -17.51
C LEU A 54 7.84 6.44 -18.86
N ASP A 55 9.05 5.97 -19.12
CA ASP A 55 9.71 6.18 -20.41
C ASP A 55 9.03 5.37 -21.53
N LEU A 56 8.60 4.13 -21.24
CA LEU A 56 7.81 3.33 -22.18
C LEU A 56 6.45 3.96 -22.48
N LEU A 57 5.77 4.49 -21.46
CA LEU A 57 4.51 5.24 -21.63
C LEU A 57 4.72 6.47 -22.50
N ALA A 58 5.78 7.24 -22.26
CA ALA A 58 6.11 8.41 -23.08
C ALA A 58 6.33 8.04 -24.55
N GLN A 59 7.02 6.93 -24.81
CA GLN A 59 7.30 6.44 -26.16
C GLN A 59 6.02 6.02 -26.89
N ALA A 60 5.09 5.36 -26.21
CA ALA A 60 3.82 4.93 -26.78
C ALA A 60 2.93 6.11 -27.20
N GLU A 61 3.13 7.29 -26.61
CA GLU A 61 2.31 8.48 -26.83
C GLU A 61 2.99 9.58 -27.65
N LEU A 62 4.17 9.29 -28.24
CA LEU A 62 4.94 10.25 -29.03
C LEU A 62 4.11 10.88 -30.17
N ASP A 63 3.25 10.10 -30.82
CA ASP A 63 2.43 10.54 -31.95
C ASP A 63 1.27 11.47 -31.52
N LEU A 64 0.90 11.47 -30.24
CA LEU A 64 -0.24 12.22 -29.71
C LEU A 64 0.14 13.57 -29.10
N ASN A 65 1.45 13.87 -29.02
CA ASN A 65 2.01 15.09 -28.41
C ASN A 65 1.43 15.39 -27.00
N LYS A 66 1.08 14.34 -26.25
CA LYS A 66 0.59 14.45 -24.88
C LYS A 66 1.77 14.65 -23.94
N LYS A 67 1.56 15.42 -22.87
CA LYS A 67 2.55 15.62 -21.80
C LYS A 67 2.28 14.64 -20.66
N GLN A 68 3.34 14.25 -19.97
CA GLN A 68 3.23 13.42 -18.78
C GLN A 68 4.06 14.02 -17.65
N TRP A 69 3.57 13.87 -16.42
CA TRP A 69 4.27 14.32 -15.22
C TRP A 69 4.12 13.29 -14.11
N ALA A 70 5.25 12.84 -13.57
CA ALA A 70 5.28 11.94 -12.41
C ALA A 70 5.58 12.77 -11.15
N VAL A 71 4.54 13.12 -10.40
CA VAL A 71 4.60 14.08 -9.29
C VAL A 71 4.53 13.44 -7.90
N GLY A 72 4.54 12.11 -7.87
CA GLY A 72 4.44 11.32 -6.65
C GLY A 72 5.72 11.29 -5.81
N SER A 73 5.65 10.84 -4.55
CA SER A 73 4.43 10.33 -3.89
C SER A 73 3.65 11.44 -3.20
N ILE A 74 2.40 11.66 -3.63
CA ILE A 74 1.47 12.55 -2.96
C ILE A 74 0.85 11.76 -1.81
N LEU A 75 1.40 11.96 -0.61
CA LEU A 75 0.84 11.41 0.62
C LEU A 75 -0.11 12.44 1.27
N PRO A 76 -1.24 12.00 1.84
CA PRO A 76 -2.06 12.86 2.67
C PRO A 76 -1.24 13.38 3.86
N THR A 77 -1.03 14.69 3.94
CA THR A 77 -0.13 15.29 4.94
C THR A 77 -0.83 15.71 6.23
N LYS A 78 -2.18 15.75 6.27
CA LYS A 78 -2.97 16.03 7.47
C LYS A 78 -4.30 15.29 7.45
N PHE A 79 -4.61 14.58 8.53
CA PHE A 79 -5.96 14.14 8.87
C PHE A 79 -6.38 14.91 10.12
N ASP A 80 -7.28 15.89 9.98
CA ASP A 80 -7.82 16.68 11.10
C ASP A 80 -8.85 15.90 11.95
N HIS A 81 -8.85 14.56 11.89
CA HIS A 81 -9.68 13.73 12.75
C HIS A 81 -8.85 13.22 13.93
N ILE A 82 -8.66 14.11 14.90
CA ILE A 82 -8.13 13.79 16.23
C ILE A 82 -9.24 13.01 16.96
N SER A 83 -9.21 11.68 16.86
CA SER A 83 -9.89 10.81 17.82
C SER A 83 -8.95 10.59 19.02
N THR A 84 -9.49 10.55 20.23
CA THR A 84 -8.75 10.29 21.47
C THR A 84 -8.06 8.91 21.51
N ARG A 85 -8.41 7.99 20.61
CA ARG A 85 -7.74 6.68 20.45
C ARG A 85 -6.52 6.70 19.54
N ASN A 86 -6.35 7.75 18.72
CA ASN A 86 -5.09 7.95 17.98
C ASN A 86 -3.90 8.09 18.93
N ASP A 87 -4.14 8.72 20.08
CA ASP A 87 -3.14 8.92 21.11
C ASP A 87 -2.69 7.57 21.69
N ILE A 88 -3.60 6.65 22.00
CA ILE A 88 -3.26 5.33 22.55
C ILE A 88 -2.37 4.52 21.60
N CYS A 89 -2.70 4.51 20.31
CA CYS A 89 -1.92 3.76 19.31
C CYS A 89 -0.50 4.34 19.16
N LEU A 90 -0.39 5.67 19.04
CA LEU A 90 0.89 6.35 18.91
C LEU A 90 1.71 6.27 20.22
N GLU A 91 1.08 6.40 21.38
CA GLU A 91 1.72 6.23 22.69
C GLU A 91 2.27 4.81 22.88
N TRP A 92 1.50 3.79 22.48
CA TRP A 92 1.97 2.41 22.52
C TRP A 92 3.16 2.19 21.59
N LEU A 93 3.09 2.72 20.35
CA LEU A 93 4.16 2.63 19.36
C LEU A 93 5.43 3.36 19.82
N ASN A 94 5.30 4.55 20.41
CA ASN A 94 6.42 5.36 20.89
C ASN A 94 7.20 4.71 22.05
N LYS A 95 6.61 3.73 22.74
CA LYS A 95 7.29 2.93 23.77
C LYS A 95 8.11 1.77 23.20
N GLN A 96 8.00 1.49 21.91
CA GLN A 96 8.71 0.39 21.26
C GLN A 96 10.03 0.85 20.62
N PRO A 97 11.02 -0.04 20.49
CA PRO A 97 12.23 0.25 19.72
C PRO A 97 11.91 0.60 18.24
N PRO A 98 12.78 1.38 17.57
CA PRO A 98 12.65 1.62 16.14
C PRO A 98 12.62 0.32 15.33
N SER A 99 11.83 0.28 14.26
CA SER A 99 11.74 -0.84 13.31
C SER A 99 11.41 -2.20 13.94
N SER A 100 10.75 -2.22 15.11
CA SER A 100 10.44 -3.45 15.86
C SER A 100 8.96 -3.84 15.86
N VAL A 101 8.10 -3.09 15.17
CA VAL A 101 6.64 -3.31 15.18
C VAL A 101 6.16 -3.55 13.75
N LEU A 102 5.39 -4.60 13.53
CA LEU A 102 4.72 -4.87 12.27
C LEU A 102 3.37 -4.14 12.22
N TYR A 103 3.10 -3.38 11.16
CA TYR A 103 1.77 -2.82 10.94
C TYR A 103 0.99 -3.62 9.90
N ILE A 104 -0.26 -3.93 10.25
CA ILE A 104 -1.14 -4.81 9.47
C ILE A 104 -2.44 -4.08 9.24
N SER A 105 -2.75 -3.81 7.98
CA SER A 105 -4.00 -3.16 7.58
C SER A 105 -4.33 -3.54 6.14
N PHE A 106 -5.59 -3.84 5.90
CA PHE A 106 -6.09 -4.28 4.59
C PHE A 106 -6.97 -3.22 3.91
N GLY A 107 -6.80 -1.95 4.30
CA GLY A 107 -7.56 -0.84 3.72
C GLY A 107 -9.05 -0.88 4.06
N THR A 108 -9.86 -0.28 3.18
CA THR A 108 -11.32 -0.15 3.31
C THR A 108 -12.10 -1.18 2.50
N THR A 109 -11.48 -1.78 1.50
CA THR A 109 -12.15 -2.56 0.45
C THR A 109 -12.00 -4.07 0.64
N THR A 110 -11.11 -4.53 1.51
CA THR A 110 -10.89 -5.96 1.78
C THR A 110 -11.64 -6.40 3.02
N SER A 111 -12.39 -7.50 2.90
CA SER A 111 -13.06 -8.18 4.01
C SER A 111 -12.54 -9.60 4.13
N PHE A 112 -12.45 -10.11 5.36
CA PHE A 112 -12.03 -11.48 5.66
C PHE A 112 -13.20 -12.28 6.25
N SER A 113 -13.16 -13.59 6.04
CA SER A 113 -13.97 -14.56 6.78
C SER A 113 -13.45 -14.74 8.21
N ASP A 114 -14.32 -15.20 9.12
CA ASP A 114 -13.96 -15.49 10.51
C ASP A 114 -12.79 -16.50 10.60
N ARG A 115 -12.71 -17.43 9.63
CA ARG A 115 -11.63 -18.41 9.56
C ARG A 115 -10.29 -17.76 9.22
N GLU A 116 -10.24 -16.88 8.24
CA GLU A 116 -9.01 -16.14 7.88
C GLU A 116 -8.55 -15.23 9.02
N ILE A 117 -9.49 -14.55 9.69
CA ILE A 117 -9.21 -13.71 10.86
C ILE A 117 -8.60 -14.55 11.99
N LYS A 118 -9.13 -15.76 12.21
CA LYS A 118 -8.60 -16.70 13.21
C LYS A 118 -7.19 -17.17 12.87
N GLU A 119 -6.93 -17.56 11.62
CA GLU A 119 -5.58 -17.97 11.19
C GLU A 119 -4.58 -16.82 11.32
N LEU A 120 -4.97 -15.59 10.94
CA LEU A 120 -4.15 -14.39 11.10
C LEU A 120 -3.85 -14.10 12.57
N ALA A 121 -4.86 -14.11 13.44
CA ALA A 121 -4.67 -13.92 14.87
C ALA A 121 -3.69 -14.97 15.44
N MET A 122 -3.92 -16.25 15.16
CA MET A 122 -3.06 -17.34 15.64
C MET A 122 -1.62 -17.21 15.10
N GLY A 123 -1.44 -16.88 13.83
CA GLY A 123 -0.10 -16.71 13.25
C GLY A 123 0.66 -15.53 13.85
N LEU A 124 -0.03 -14.42 14.14
CA LEU A 124 0.57 -13.28 14.81
C LEU A 124 0.98 -13.61 16.25
N GLU A 125 0.13 -14.31 16.99
CA GLU A 125 0.43 -14.79 18.35
C GLU A 125 1.66 -15.70 18.37
N LEU A 126 1.72 -16.67 17.46
CA LEU A 126 2.85 -17.62 17.34
C LEU A 126 4.16 -16.93 16.93
N SER A 127 4.08 -15.87 16.12
CA SER A 127 5.27 -15.15 15.64
C SER A 127 6.08 -14.49 16.75
N LYS A 128 5.42 -14.18 17.89
CA LYS A 128 5.97 -13.40 19.02
C LYS A 128 6.54 -12.05 18.61
N GLN A 129 6.20 -11.56 17.42
CA GLN A 129 6.61 -10.23 16.95
C GLN A 129 5.60 -9.20 17.44
N LYS A 130 6.09 -7.99 17.69
CA LYS A 130 5.21 -6.89 18.07
C LYS A 130 4.43 -6.42 16.86
N PHE A 131 3.14 -6.14 17.01
CA PHE A 131 2.32 -5.70 15.87
C PHE A 131 1.24 -4.68 16.26
N ILE A 132 0.82 -3.91 15.27
CA ILE A 132 -0.42 -3.12 15.30
C ILE A 132 -1.30 -3.66 14.17
N TRP A 133 -2.45 -4.20 14.51
CA TRP A 133 -3.39 -4.75 13.54
C TRP A 133 -4.68 -3.94 13.51
N VAL A 134 -4.96 -3.32 12.37
CA VAL A 134 -6.20 -2.62 12.10
C VAL A 134 -7.24 -3.63 11.65
N LEU A 135 -8.07 -4.06 12.59
CA LEU A 135 -9.15 -5.02 12.37
C LEU A 135 -10.47 -4.27 12.27
N ARG A 136 -10.82 -3.82 11.06
CA ARG A 136 -12.08 -3.11 10.85
C ARG A 136 -13.24 -4.08 11.01
N ASP A 137 -14.20 -3.70 11.84
CA ASP A 137 -15.49 -4.37 11.88
C ASP A 137 -16.19 -4.05 10.56
N VAL A 138 -16.21 -5.03 9.65
CA VAL A 138 -16.90 -4.89 8.38
C VAL A 138 -18.39 -4.92 8.71
N ASN A 139 -19.08 -3.79 8.52
CA ASN A 139 -20.51 -3.85 8.20
C ASN A 139 -20.62 -4.73 6.95
N ARG A 140 -20.82 -6.04 7.14
CA ARG A 140 -21.29 -6.92 6.08
C ARG A 140 -22.61 -6.30 5.65
N GLY A 141 -22.57 -5.58 4.54
CA GLY A 141 -23.74 -4.98 3.94
C GLY A 141 -24.68 -6.09 3.52
N ASP A 142 -25.62 -6.42 4.41
CA ASP A 142 -27.01 -6.56 4.06
C ASP A 142 -27.76 -5.57 4.94
N ASN A 143 -28.23 -4.49 4.32
CA ASN A 143 -29.02 -3.44 4.96
C ASN A 143 -30.40 -3.97 5.39
N PHE A 144 -30.51 -4.97 6.27
CA PHE A 144 -31.82 -5.42 6.80
C PHE A 144 -31.84 -6.03 8.21
N THR A 145 -30.72 -6.17 8.96
CA THR A 145 -30.79 -6.81 10.30
C THR A 145 -30.26 -6.00 11.49
N GLY A 146 -29.60 -4.85 11.31
CA GLY A 146 -29.33 -3.92 12.41
C GLY A 146 -28.50 -4.47 13.59
N GLU A 147 -27.74 -5.57 13.40
CA GLU A 147 -26.82 -6.08 14.41
C GLU A 147 -25.37 -5.78 13.99
N ASP A 148 -24.69 -4.96 14.80
CA ASP A 148 -23.24 -4.74 14.76
C ASP A 148 -22.53 -6.07 15.05
N ARG A 149 -22.31 -6.89 14.02
CA ARG A 149 -21.50 -8.10 14.17
C ARG A 149 -20.03 -7.68 14.27
N ARG A 150 -19.56 -7.50 15.50
CA ARG A 150 -18.12 -7.34 15.79
C ARG A 150 -17.37 -8.59 15.38
N VAL A 151 -16.21 -8.41 14.77
CA VAL A 151 -15.33 -9.52 14.46
C VAL A 151 -14.82 -10.14 15.76
N GLU A 152 -15.13 -11.42 15.98
CA GLU A 152 -14.67 -12.16 17.14
C GLU A 152 -13.25 -12.69 16.93
N LEU A 153 -12.37 -12.39 17.88
CA LEU A 153 -11.02 -12.94 17.95
C LEU A 153 -11.02 -14.20 18.83
N PRO A 154 -9.99 -15.05 18.75
CA PRO A 154 -9.84 -16.17 19.67
C PRO A 154 -9.98 -15.70 21.14
N GLU A 155 -10.69 -16.50 21.95
CA GLU A 155 -10.95 -16.17 23.35
C GLU A 155 -9.67 -15.75 24.07
N GLY A 156 -9.69 -14.58 24.71
CA GLY A 156 -8.57 -14.00 25.45
C GLY A 156 -7.39 -13.47 24.63
N PHE A 157 -7.49 -13.38 23.30
CA PHE A 157 -6.40 -12.94 22.42
C PHE A 157 -5.84 -11.56 22.78
N GLU A 158 -6.72 -10.55 22.90
CA GLU A 158 -6.30 -9.16 23.19
C GLU A 158 -5.65 -9.05 24.58
N GLU A 159 -6.11 -9.83 25.56
CA GLU A 159 -5.57 -9.85 26.92
C GLU A 159 -4.20 -10.53 26.98
N ARG A 160 -4.02 -11.66 26.28
CA ARG A 160 -2.74 -12.36 26.18
C ARG A 160 -1.66 -11.52 25.50
N LEU A 161 -2.05 -10.65 24.57
CA LEU A 161 -1.12 -9.90 23.73
C LEU A 161 -1.02 -8.42 24.08
N LYS A 162 -1.62 -7.93 25.17
CA LYS A 162 -1.62 -6.51 25.54
C LYS A 162 -0.24 -5.82 25.51
N ASP A 163 0.83 -6.56 25.82
CA ASP A 163 2.22 -6.06 25.87
C ASP A 163 3.01 -6.36 24.58
N VAL A 164 2.43 -7.13 23.65
CA VAL A 164 3.05 -7.59 22.39
C VAL A 164 2.38 -6.95 21.18
N GLY A 165 1.06 -6.90 21.13
CA GLY A 165 0.30 -6.41 19.99
C GLY A 165 -0.87 -5.53 20.39
N LEU A 166 -1.24 -4.63 19.48
CA LEU A 166 -2.38 -3.74 19.62
C LEU A 166 -3.38 -3.97 18.48
N VAL A 167 -4.63 -4.27 18.81
CA VAL A 167 -5.74 -4.39 17.85
C VAL A 167 -6.51 -3.08 17.82
N VAL A 168 -6.73 -2.51 16.64
CA VAL A 168 -7.42 -1.23 16.43
C VAL A 168 -8.64 -1.45 15.53
N ARG A 169 -9.85 -1.21 16.06
CA ARG A 169 -11.12 -1.59 15.39
C ARG A 169 -11.80 -0.49 14.57
N GLU A 170 -11.71 0.77 15.00
CA GLU A 170 -12.47 1.88 14.39
C GLU A 170 -11.64 2.61 13.33
N TRP A 171 -10.50 3.16 13.73
CA TRP A 171 -9.61 3.90 12.82
C TRP A 171 -8.20 3.92 13.39
N ALA A 172 -7.19 3.76 12.51
CA ALA A 172 -5.80 3.88 12.87
C ALA A 172 -5.18 5.07 12.11
N PRO A 173 -4.32 5.88 12.74
CA PRO A 173 -3.66 7.01 12.08
C PRO A 173 -2.62 6.51 11.07
N GLN A 174 -3.08 5.99 9.93
CA GLN A 174 -2.24 5.29 8.95
C GLN A 174 -1.02 6.14 8.58
N PRO A 175 -1.10 7.44 8.22
CA PRO A 175 0.11 8.20 7.92
C PRO A 175 1.06 8.34 9.12
N GLY A 176 0.55 8.48 10.34
CA GLY A 176 1.38 8.61 11.54
C GLY A 176 2.09 7.31 11.93
N ILE A 177 1.43 6.17 11.68
CA ILE A 177 1.97 4.83 11.86
C ILE A 177 2.98 4.52 10.74
N LEU A 178 2.61 4.78 9.48
CA LEU A 178 3.42 4.52 8.30
C LEU A 178 4.63 5.43 8.20
N ALA A 179 4.59 6.66 8.73
CA ALA A 179 5.77 7.51 8.85
C ALA A 179 6.88 6.89 9.72
N ARG A 180 6.56 5.85 10.50
CA ARG A 180 7.48 5.14 11.39
C ARG A 180 7.68 3.68 11.01
N LEU A 181 7.03 3.18 9.95
CA LEU A 181 6.94 1.76 9.62
C LEU A 181 7.08 1.49 8.11
N ILE A 182 7.51 0.28 7.79
CA ILE A 182 7.69 -0.18 6.40
C ILE A 182 6.45 -0.94 5.96
N VAL A 183 5.86 -0.53 4.83
CA VAL A 183 4.67 -1.15 4.23
C VAL A 183 5.08 -2.11 3.13
N ARG A 184 4.39 -3.25 3.05
CA ARG A 184 4.41 -4.12 1.88
C ARG A 184 2.99 -4.41 1.42
N GLU A 185 2.78 -4.38 0.11
CA GLU A 185 1.61 -4.98 -0.52
C GLU A 185 1.84 -6.48 -0.68
N SER A 186 0.78 -7.27 -0.48
CA SER A 186 0.77 -8.70 -0.73
C SER A 186 -0.23 -8.98 -1.85
N GLU A 187 0.16 -9.86 -2.77
CA GLU A 187 -0.73 -10.37 -3.80
C GLU A 187 -1.82 -11.24 -3.16
N LYS A 188 -3.03 -11.17 -3.72
CA LYS A 188 -4.20 -11.89 -3.24
C LYS A 188 -4.04 -13.36 -3.64
N CYS A 189 -3.85 -14.25 -2.67
CA CYS A 189 -3.90 -15.69 -2.89
C CYS A 189 -5.31 -16.19 -2.57
N GLU A 190 -5.94 -16.93 -3.49
CA GLU A 190 -7.29 -17.47 -3.31
C GLU A 190 -7.35 -18.64 -2.30
N GLU A 191 -6.20 -19.10 -1.80
CA GLU A 191 -6.10 -20.17 -0.82
C GLU A 191 -6.00 -19.62 0.61
N LEU A 192 -6.70 -20.27 1.55
CA LEU A 192 -6.61 -19.95 2.97
C LEU A 192 -5.16 -20.07 3.46
N VAL A 193 -4.59 -18.95 3.89
CA VAL A 193 -3.25 -18.92 4.48
C VAL A 193 -3.32 -19.40 5.93
N SER A 194 -2.59 -20.48 6.25
CA SER A 194 -2.53 -21.02 7.61
C SER A 194 -1.74 -20.14 8.59
N ALA A 195 -2.05 -20.25 9.88
CA ALA A 195 -1.35 -19.60 10.97
C ALA A 195 0.17 -19.88 10.96
N SER A 196 0.57 -21.10 10.63
CA SER A 196 1.99 -21.48 10.51
C SER A 196 2.70 -20.74 9.38
N THR A 197 2.01 -20.53 8.25
CA THR A 197 2.55 -19.77 7.12
C THR A 197 2.70 -18.30 7.51
N ILE A 198 1.68 -17.72 8.16
CA ILE A 198 1.69 -16.35 8.65
C ILE A 198 2.82 -16.14 9.68
N GLU A 199 2.96 -17.04 10.66
CA GLU A 199 4.06 -17.03 11.63
C GLU A 199 5.41 -16.98 10.91
N ASN A 200 5.64 -17.90 9.97
CA ASN A 200 6.91 -18.01 9.26
C ASN A 200 7.22 -16.75 8.46
N VAL A 201 6.25 -16.18 7.74
CA VAL A 201 6.43 -14.94 6.96
C VAL A 201 6.71 -13.76 7.88
N VAL A 202 5.97 -13.61 8.98
CA VAL A 202 6.18 -12.53 9.95
C VAL A 202 7.56 -12.62 10.60
N ARG A 203 7.96 -13.82 11.04
CA ARG A 203 9.29 -14.05 11.61
C ARG A 203 10.40 -13.82 10.59
N LYS A 204 10.21 -14.28 9.36
CA LYS A 204 11.16 -14.05 8.26
C LYS A 204 11.33 -12.55 8.02
N LEU A 205 10.24 -11.78 7.97
CA LEU A 205 10.31 -10.34 7.75
C LEU A 205 10.95 -9.58 8.92
N MET A 206 10.68 -9.96 10.16
CA MET A 206 11.05 -9.18 11.35
C MET A 206 12.33 -9.64 12.05
N ALA A 207 12.71 -10.90 11.90
CA ALA A 207 13.75 -11.55 12.72
C ALA A 207 14.71 -12.44 11.90
N SER A 208 14.89 -12.14 10.61
CA SER A 208 15.88 -12.85 9.76
C SER A 208 16.75 -11.87 8.98
N GLU A 209 17.92 -12.32 8.55
CA GLU A 209 18.85 -11.54 7.70
C GLU A 209 18.21 -11.14 6.37
N GLU A 210 17.38 -12.01 5.78
CA GLU A 210 16.61 -11.66 4.58
C GLU A 210 15.62 -10.53 4.86
N GLY A 211 14.93 -10.59 6.01
CA GLY A 211 14.07 -9.53 6.49
C GLY A 211 14.82 -8.20 6.66
N ASP A 212 16.05 -8.23 7.19
CA ASP A 212 16.88 -7.04 7.37
C ASP A 212 17.24 -6.40 6.03
N VAL A 213 17.56 -7.21 5.01
CA VAL A 213 17.80 -6.73 3.64
C VAL A 213 16.53 -6.11 3.05
N ILE A 214 15.37 -6.73 3.23
CA ILE A 214 14.09 -6.20 2.76
C ILE A 214 13.79 -4.85 3.42
N ARG A 215 13.92 -4.75 4.75
CA ARG A 215 13.63 -3.50 5.49
C ARG A 215 14.58 -2.38 5.09
N ARG A 216 15.88 -2.68 4.94
CA ARG A 216 16.89 -1.70 4.48
C ARG A 216 16.57 -1.17 3.08
N ARG A 217 16.24 -2.04 2.12
CA ARG A 217 15.88 -1.62 0.76
C ARG A 217 14.65 -0.71 0.74
N ALA A 218 13.65 -1.01 1.57
CA ALA A 218 12.46 -0.17 1.69
C ALA A 218 12.78 1.20 2.29
N GLU A 219 13.68 1.27 3.28
CA GLU A 219 14.17 2.53 3.86
C GLU A 219 14.95 3.36 2.83
N GLU A 220 15.88 2.74 2.10
CA GLU A 220 16.64 3.39 1.02
C GLU A 220 15.73 3.94 -0.07
N MET A 221 14.71 3.18 -0.48
CA MET A 221 13.69 3.60 -1.44
C MET A 221 12.87 4.78 -0.90
N GLY A 222 12.44 4.72 0.37
CA GLY A 222 11.71 5.79 1.03
C GLY A 222 12.51 7.10 1.07
N GLU A 223 13.80 7.04 1.38
CA GLU A 223 14.69 8.20 1.39
C GLU A 223 14.93 8.75 -0.03
N ALA A 224 15.08 7.89 -1.03
CA ALA A 224 15.19 8.31 -2.42
C ALA A 224 13.92 9.03 -2.90
N LEU A 225 12.75 8.50 -2.54
CA LEU A 225 11.45 9.10 -2.84
C LEU A 225 11.28 10.45 -2.14
N ARG A 226 11.67 10.55 -0.86
CA ARG A 226 11.67 11.81 -0.10
C ARG A 226 12.53 12.89 -0.79
N ARG A 227 13.75 12.55 -1.19
CA ARG A 227 14.63 13.47 -1.94
C ARG A 227 14.05 13.87 -3.30
N SER A 228 13.27 13.00 -3.94
CA SER A 228 12.63 13.31 -5.23
C SER A 228 11.57 14.40 -5.15
N THR A 229 10.94 14.60 -3.98
CA THR A 229 9.89 15.61 -3.76
C THR A 229 10.44 16.92 -3.17
N GLU A 230 11.68 16.93 -2.69
CA GLU A 230 12.40 18.14 -2.25
C GLU A 230 12.75 19.08 -3.40
N LYS A 231 13.17 20.31 -3.08
CA LYS A 231 13.59 21.31 -4.07
C LYS A 231 14.72 20.76 -4.95
N GLY A 232 14.49 20.74 -6.27
CA GLY A 232 15.45 20.19 -7.25
C GLY A 232 15.37 18.67 -7.43
N GLY A 233 14.49 17.98 -6.70
CA GLY A 233 14.20 16.56 -6.89
C GLY A 233 13.38 16.30 -8.16
N ALA A 234 13.46 15.07 -8.68
CA ALA A 234 12.82 14.69 -9.95
C ALA A 234 11.30 14.94 -9.95
N SER A 235 10.57 14.46 -8.94
CA SER A 235 9.12 14.67 -8.83
C SER A 235 8.77 16.15 -8.63
N ARG A 236 9.63 16.91 -7.94
CA ARG A 236 9.43 18.35 -7.76
C ARG A 236 9.58 19.13 -9.06
N ILE A 237 10.57 18.77 -9.89
CA ILE A 237 10.78 19.35 -11.22
C ILE A 237 9.59 19.05 -12.13
N GLU A 238 9.09 17.81 -12.13
CA GLU A 238 7.89 17.41 -12.88
C GLU A 238 6.67 18.24 -12.43
N LEU A 239 6.49 18.46 -11.12
CA LEU A 239 5.41 19.30 -10.61
C LEU A 239 5.53 20.77 -11.04
N GLU A 240 6.73 21.34 -11.01
CA GLU A 240 6.96 22.72 -11.47
C GLU A 240 6.76 22.87 -12.98
N SER A 241 7.13 21.85 -13.76
CA SER A 241 6.84 21.74 -15.19
C SER A 241 5.32 21.71 -15.44
N PHE A 242 4.57 20.91 -14.68
CA PHE A 242 3.11 20.86 -14.76
C PHE A 242 2.46 22.20 -14.41
N ILE A 243 2.86 22.84 -13.31
CA ILE A 243 2.35 24.16 -12.91
C ILE A 243 2.60 25.17 -14.04
N THR A 244 3.81 25.21 -14.57
CA THR A 244 4.16 26.10 -15.68
C THR A 244 3.28 25.85 -16.90
N TYR A 245 2.97 24.59 -17.21
CA TYR A 245 2.12 24.23 -18.34
C TYR A 245 0.68 24.75 -18.18
N ILE A 246 0.09 24.64 -16.99
CA ILE A 246 -1.31 25.04 -16.75
C ILE A 246 -1.48 26.54 -16.49
N THR A 247 -0.42 27.26 -16.13
CA THR A 247 -0.45 28.72 -15.90
C THR A 247 -0.20 29.56 -17.16
N ARG A 248 -0.08 28.91 -18.33
CA ARG A 248 0.16 29.56 -19.62
C ARG A 248 -1.12 30.03 -20.29
#